data_AF-A0A920U674-F1
#
_entry.id   AF-A0A920U674-F1
#
_cell.length_a   1.000
_cell.length_b   1.000
_cell.length_c   1.000
_cell.angle_alpha   90.00
_cell.angle_beta   90.00
_cell.angle_gamma   90.00
#
_symmetry.space_group_name_H-M   'P 1'
#
loop_
_entity.id
_entity.type
_entity.pdbx_description
1 polymer ?
#
loop_
_entity_poly.entity_id
_entity_poly.type
_entity_poly.pdbx_seq_one_letter_code
_entity_poly.pdbx_strand_id
1 'polypeptide(L)'
;MLSHYGHIEQIPADVSDWAVKVRGATTAADNLNARPDEARLYKQLTTLRTDVPIETSLTSLEWRGVKREKFETLCDDLGFGRLADLPHRWSCGS
;
A
#
# COMPACT_ATOMS: atom_id res chain seq x y z
N MET A 1 12.17 -6.10 20.24
CA MET A 1 12.98 -5.25 19.35
C MET A 1 12.14 -4.13 18.76
N LEU A 2 11.41 -4.32 17.64
CA LEU A 2 10.59 -3.24 17.05
C LEU A 2 9.44 -2.76 17.94
N SER A 3 8.82 -3.64 18.74
CA SER A 3 7.82 -3.20 19.73
C SER A 3 8.37 -2.23 20.79
N HIS A 4 9.69 -2.20 21.00
CA HIS A 4 10.34 -1.29 21.95
C HIS A 4 10.92 -0.04 21.24
N TYR A 5 11.66 -0.25 20.16
CA TYR A 5 12.34 0.84 19.43
C TYR A 5 11.48 1.54 18.38
N GLY A 6 10.35 0.96 17.99
CA GLY A 6 9.44 1.47 16.95
C GLY A 6 9.98 1.29 15.53
N HIS A 7 11.18 1.83 15.26
CA HIS A 7 11.81 1.82 13.95
C HIS A 7 13.22 1.25 13.99
N ILE A 8 13.65 0.66 12.88
CA ILE A 8 14.99 0.06 12.75
C ILE A 8 16.12 1.07 12.95
N GLU A 9 15.91 2.34 12.62
CA GLU A 9 16.88 3.42 12.79
C GLU A 9 17.04 3.89 14.24
N GLN A 10 16.13 3.48 15.13
CA GLN A 10 16.18 3.78 16.57
C GLN A 10 16.85 2.66 17.36
N ILE A 11 17.24 1.58 16.69
CA ILE A 11 17.93 0.46 17.33
C ILE A 11 19.41 0.82 17.41
N PRO A 12 20.04 0.79 18.60
CA PRO A 12 21.46 1.05 18.74
C PRO A 12 22.30 0.09 17.89
N ALA A 13 23.38 0.59 17.30
CA ALA A 13 24.27 -0.23 16.49
C ALA A 13 25.03 -1.26 17.34
N ASP A 14 25.44 -0.88 18.56
CA ASP A 14 26.04 -1.79 19.52
C ASP A 14 24.94 -2.57 20.25
N VAL A 15 25.07 -3.90 20.24
CA VAL A 15 24.14 -4.82 20.90
C VAL A 15 24.12 -4.65 22.42
N SER A 16 25.21 -4.18 23.02
CA SER A 16 25.31 -3.94 24.46
C SER A 16 24.43 -2.76 24.93
N ASP A 17 24.11 -1.83 24.02
CA ASP A 17 23.19 -0.71 24.27
C ASP A 17 21.72 -1.12 24.11
N TRP A 18 21.43 -2.38 23.81
CA TRP A 18 20.05 -2.83 23.63
C TRP A 18 19.32 -2.95 24.97
N ALA A 19 18.28 -2.12 25.15
CA ALA A 19 17.40 -2.11 26.31
C ALA A 19 16.52 -3.37 26.43
N VAL A 20 16.49 -4.23 25.41
CA VAL A 20 15.72 -5.48 25.40
C VAL A 20 16.59 -6.68 25.02
N LYS A 21 16.43 -7.77 25.77
CA LYS A 21 17.12 -9.04 25.46
C LYS A 21 16.44 -9.71 24.26
N VAL A 22 17.20 -9.96 23.20
CA VAL A 22 16.74 -10.64 22.00
C VAL A 22 17.58 -11.91 21.78
N ARG A 23 16.94 -13.02 21.40
CA ARG A 23 17.68 -14.23 21.02
C ARG A 23 18.47 -13.95 19.73
N GLY A 24 19.77 -14.24 19.74
CA GLY A 24 20.64 -13.98 18.57
C GLY A 24 20.93 -12.50 18.34
N ALA A 25 20.90 -11.67 19.39
CA ALA A 25 21.05 -10.22 19.30
C ALA A 25 22.34 -9.80 18.56
N THR A 26 23.47 -10.48 18.77
CA THR A 26 24.73 -10.19 18.07
C THR A 26 24.58 -10.35 16.56
N THR A 27 24.08 -11.51 16.10
CA THR A 27 23.84 -11.75 14.67
C THR A 27 22.82 -10.76 14.09
N ALA A 28 21.79 -10.39 14.85
CA ALA A 28 20.82 -9.40 14.43
C ALA A 28 21.43 -8.00 14.28
N ALA A 29 22.29 -7.58 15.21
CA ALA A 29 23.04 -6.34 15.12
C ALA A 29 23.98 -6.33 13.91
N ASP A 30 24.76 -7.41 13.71
CA ASP A 30 25.66 -7.56 12.55
C ASP A 30 24.89 -7.41 11.23
N ASN A 31 23.76 -8.09 11.08
CA ASN A 31 22.94 -8.01 9.88
C ASN A 31 22.34 -6.61 9.66
N LEU A 32 21.88 -5.96 10.73
CA LEU A 32 21.30 -4.62 10.64
C LEU A 32 22.35 -3.57 10.26
N ASN A 33 23.57 -3.73 10.79
CA ASN A 33 24.69 -2.83 10.57
C ASN A 33 25.41 -3.09 9.23
N ALA A 34 25.29 -4.28 8.65
CA ALA A 34 25.98 -4.63 7.41
C ALA A 34 25.49 -3.80 6.21
N ARG A 35 24.21 -3.42 6.17
CA ARG A 35 23.58 -2.77 5.00
C ARG A 35 22.53 -1.72 5.38
N PRO A 36 22.93 -0.64 6.08
CA PRO A 36 21.99 0.36 6.60
C PRO A 36 21.23 1.11 5.49
N ASP A 37 21.86 1.33 4.34
CA ASP A 37 21.23 2.03 3.21
C ASP A 37 20.17 1.17 2.52
N GLU A 38 20.42 -0.13 2.35
CA GLU A 38 19.42 -1.07 1.81
C GLU A 38 18.21 -1.20 2.76
N ALA A 39 18.45 -1.25 4.07
CA ALA A 39 17.37 -1.29 5.06
C ALA A 39 16.50 -0.03 5.01
N ARG A 40 17.12 1.16 4.86
CA ARG A 40 16.40 2.43 4.69
C ARG A 40 15.60 2.46 3.39
N LEU A 41 16.18 1.99 2.29
CA LEU A 41 15.49 1.90 1.00
C LEU A 41 14.29 0.96 1.08
N TYR A 42 14.44 -0.21 1.69
CA TYR A 42 13.34 -1.16 1.87
C TYR A 42 12.18 -0.51 2.63
N LYS A 43 12.48 0.15 3.76
CA LYS A 43 11.45 0.88 4.53
C LYS A 43 10.72 1.92 3.68
N GLN A 44 11.44 2.69 2.86
CA GLN A 44 10.84 3.68 1.97
C GLN A 44 9.91 3.02 0.94
N LEU A 45 10.36 1.94 0.28
CA LEU A 45 9.59 1.24 -0.74
C LEU A 45 8.33 0.56 -0.18
N THR A 46 8.37 0.10 1.08
CA THR A 46 7.24 -0.59 1.72
C THR A 46 6.33 0.32 2.53
N THR A 47 6.60 1.63 2.61
CA THR A 47 5.76 2.57 3.35
C THR A 47 4.75 3.20 2.39
N LEU A 48 3.46 3.02 2.67
CA LEU A 48 2.40 3.70 1.92
C LEU A 48 2.49 5.21 2.16
N ARG A 49 2.52 5.97 1.08
CA ARG A 49 2.51 7.43 1.13
C ARG A 49 1.09 7.96 1.38
N THR A 50 0.90 8.70 2.48
CA THR A 50 -0.41 9.21 2.93
C THR A 50 -0.62 10.70 2.70
N ASP A 51 0.42 11.41 2.26
CA ASP A 51 0.45 12.87 2.03
C ASP A 51 0.30 13.22 0.54
N VAL A 52 -0.30 12.31 -0.25
CA VAL A 52 -0.58 12.57 -1.66
C VAL A 52 -1.67 13.66 -1.77
N PRO A 53 -1.45 14.74 -2.53
CA PRO A 53 -2.48 15.74 -2.77
C PRO A 53 -3.57 15.15 -3.66
N ILE A 54 -4.60 14.56 -3.03
CA ILE A 54 -5.78 14.07 -3.74
C ILE A 54 -6.84 15.18 -3.72
N GLU A 55 -6.96 15.88 -4.84
CA GLU A 55 -7.96 16.94 -5.03
C GLU A 55 -9.35 16.36 -5.34
N THR A 56 -9.97 15.68 -4.37
CA THR A 56 -11.33 15.15 -4.53
C THR A 56 -12.10 15.17 -3.22
N SER A 57 -13.41 15.40 -3.31
CA SER A 57 -14.33 15.27 -2.17
C SER A 57 -14.84 13.82 -2.05
N LEU A 58 -15.30 13.42 -0.87
CA LEU A 58 -15.97 12.12 -0.72
C LEU A 58 -17.21 12.01 -1.62
N THR A 59 -17.96 13.09 -1.79
CA THR A 59 -19.15 13.15 -2.66
C THR A 59 -18.82 12.96 -4.14
N SER A 60 -17.66 13.43 -4.60
CA SER A 60 -17.21 13.23 -5.99
C SER A 60 -16.71 11.81 -6.24
N LEU A 61 -16.33 11.06 -5.20
CA LEU A 61 -15.99 9.64 -5.29
C LEU A 61 -17.21 8.72 -5.24
N GLU A 62 -18.42 9.24 -5.02
CA GLU A 62 -19.63 8.43 -4.98
C GLU A 62 -19.83 7.70 -6.33
N TRP A 63 -19.97 6.38 -6.27
CA TRP A 63 -20.32 5.58 -7.44
C TRP A 63 -21.71 5.97 -7.97
N ARG A 64 -21.76 6.53 -9.18
CA ARG A 64 -23.02 6.99 -9.82
C ARG A 64 -23.73 5.91 -10.65
N GLY A 65 -23.12 4.75 -10.84
CA GLY A 65 -23.60 3.71 -11.74
C GLY A 65 -22.84 3.65 -13.07
N VAL A 66 -23.00 2.55 -13.79
CA VAL A 66 -22.37 2.31 -15.08
C VAL A 66 -23.04 3.16 -16.17
N LYS A 67 -22.24 3.73 -17.08
CA LYS A 67 -22.75 4.38 -18.29
C LYS A 67 -23.13 3.31 -19.31
N ARG A 68 -24.43 3.06 -19.48
CA ARG A 68 -24.95 1.88 -20.16
C ARG A 68 -24.44 1.71 -21.58
N GLU A 69 -24.70 2.69 -22.44
CA GLU A 69 -24.30 2.63 -23.86
C GLU A 69 -22.79 2.41 -24.02
N LYS A 70 -21.97 3.18 -23.30
CA LYS A 70 -20.51 3.05 -23.37
C LYS A 70 -20.01 1.69 -22.88
N PHE A 71 -20.67 1.12 -21.88
CA PHE A 71 -20.28 -0.16 -21.32
C PHE A 71 -20.71 -1.33 -22.20
N GLU A 72 -21.92 -1.29 -22.76
CA GLU A 72 -22.41 -2.29 -23.72
C GLU A 72 -21.54 -2.30 -24.97
N THR A 73 -21.23 -1.14 -25.57
CA THR A 73 -20.28 -1.04 -26.70
C THR A 73 -18.90 -1.61 -26.36
N LEU A 74 -18.36 -1.29 -25.18
CA LEU A 74 -17.09 -1.85 -24.73
C LEU A 74 -17.15 -3.39 -24.58
N CYS A 75 -18.28 -3.92 -24.13
CA CYS A 75 -18.47 -5.36 -23.99
C CYS A 75 -18.53 -6.04 -25.36
N ASP A 76 -19.19 -5.42 -26.34
CA ASP A 76 -19.22 -5.93 -27.72
C ASP A 76 -17.81 -5.92 -28.34
N ASP A 77 -17.09 -4.81 -28.21
CA ASP A 77 -15.73 -4.64 -28.74
C ASP A 77 -14.73 -5.67 -28.16
N LEU A 78 -14.86 -5.96 -26.86
CA LEU A 78 -13.95 -6.88 -26.15
C LEU A 78 -14.46 -8.32 -26.08
N GLY A 79 -15.65 -8.62 -26.63
CA GLY A 79 -16.27 -9.94 -26.58
C GLY A 79 -16.74 -10.35 -25.16
N PHE A 80 -17.01 -9.38 -24.30
CA PHE A 80 -17.48 -9.57 -22.91
C PHE A 80 -19.00 -9.71 -22.81
N GLY A 81 -19.64 -10.46 -23.71
CA GLY A 81 -21.10 -10.57 -23.77
C GLY A 81 -21.75 -10.98 -22.43
N ARG A 82 -21.10 -11.84 -21.63
CA ARG A 82 -21.61 -12.23 -20.30
C ARG A 82 -21.50 -11.14 -19.23
N LEU A 83 -20.65 -10.13 -19.43
CA LEU A 83 -20.48 -9.03 -18.49
C LEU A 83 -21.48 -7.89 -18.73
N ALA A 84 -22.07 -7.79 -19.92
CA ALA A 84 -23.01 -6.75 -20.29
C ALA A 84 -24.24 -6.71 -19.37
N ASP A 85 -24.69 -7.87 -18.89
CA ASP A 85 -25.88 -8.01 -18.04
C ASP A 85 -25.61 -7.88 -16.53
N LEU A 86 -24.34 -7.80 -16.12
CA LEU A 86 -23.96 -7.79 -14.69
C LEU A 86 -24.17 -6.47 -13.93
N PRO A 87 -24.16 -5.27 -14.54
CA PRO A 87 -24.34 -4.04 -13.78
C PRO A 87 -25.69 -3.95 -13.07
N HIS A 88 -25.64 -3.72 -11.76
CA HIS A 88 -26.82 -3.58 -10.91
C HIS A 88 -27.25 -2.12 -10.68
N ARG A 89 -26.41 -1.15 -11.07
CA ARG A 89 -26.71 0.28 -10.99
C ARG A 89 -26.24 0.96 -12.26
N TRP A 90 -27.17 1.56 -12.99
CA TRP A 90 -26.92 2.38 -14.16
C TRP A 90 -26.92 3.85 -13.77
N SER A 91 -26.06 4.66 -14.38
CA SER A 91 -26.07 6.11 -14.17
C SER A 91 -27.30 6.73 -14.83
N CYS A 92 -28.03 7.57 -14.11
CA CYS A 92 -29.08 8.40 -14.70
C CYS A 92 -28.43 9.52 -15.53
N GLY A 93 -28.16 9.25 -16.81
CA GLY A 93 -27.59 10.22 -17.74
C GLY A 93 -26.92 9.51 -18.92
N SER A 94 -27.29 9.95 -20.14
CA SER A 94 -26.81 9.45 -21.44
C SER A 94 -25.30 9.25 -21.52
#